data_AF-A0A9X7VXJ2-F1
#
_entry.id   AF-A0A9X7VXJ2-F1
#
_cell.length_a   1.000
_cell.length_b   1.000
_cell.length_c   1.000
_cell.angle_alpha   90.00
_cell.angle_beta   90.00
_cell.angle_gamma   90.00
#
_symmetry.space_group_name_H-M   'P 1'
#
loop_
_entity.id
_entity.type
_entity.pdbx_description
1 polymer ?
#
loop_
_entity_poly.entity_id
_entity_poly.type
_entity_poly.pdbx_seq_one_letter_code
_entity_poly.pdbx_strand_id
1 'polypeptide(L)'
;MLLWQVTLAAFIVTSIFGLYLFSGYTFRIKVYYPLVLVTCHVAAAIATTILFGILIVRLLFSYNQVHVFSVVFSVISFVLVLLTLASGLYFYFRYEARRRRTKWGLIGFHLAMAGLSFIFAISSISTVAAPKPTHTYPGTAWYKYYLRHPN
;
A
#
# COMPACT_ATOMS: atom_id res chain seq x y z
N MET A 1 -8.27 6.59 -13.28
CA MET A 1 -9.02 6.29 -12.04
C MET A 1 -9.00 4.80 -11.68
N LEU A 2 -9.29 3.89 -12.61
CA LEU A 2 -9.41 2.44 -12.33
C LEU A 2 -8.23 1.82 -11.56
N LEU A 3 -6.98 2.08 -11.95
CA LEU A 3 -5.79 1.44 -11.34
C LEU A 3 -5.61 1.79 -9.85
N TRP A 4 -5.88 3.04 -9.44
CA TRP A 4 -5.80 3.47 -8.05
C TRP A 4 -6.82 2.73 -7.17
N GLN A 5 -8.06 2.61 -7.65
CA GLN A 5 -9.14 1.92 -6.94
C GLN A 5 -8.86 0.41 -6.81
N VAL A 6 -8.37 -0.22 -7.88
CA VAL A 6 -7.99 -1.63 -7.88
C VAL A 6 -6.84 -1.89 -6.90
N THR A 7 -5.83 -1.02 -6.86
CA THR A 7 -4.71 -1.17 -5.93
C THR A 7 -5.16 -1.00 -4.47
N LEU A 8 -6.03 -0.01 -4.19
CA LEU A 8 -6.60 0.19 -2.86
C LEU A 8 -7.43 -1.01 -2.40
N ALA A 9 -8.30 -1.54 -3.27
CA ALA A 9 -9.08 -2.73 -2.99
C ALA A 9 -8.18 -3.93 -2.71
N ALA A 10 -7.09 -4.11 -3.48
CA ALA A 10 -6.12 -5.17 -3.26
C ALA A 10 -5.42 -5.07 -1.90
N PHE A 11 -5.04 -3.85 -1.46
CA PHE A 11 -4.49 -3.62 -0.12
C PHE A 11 -5.49 -3.95 1.00
N ILE A 12 -6.76 -3.55 0.85
CA ILE A 12 -7.81 -3.85 1.82
C ILE A 12 -8.01 -5.36 1.93
N VAL A 13 -8.17 -6.06 0.79
CA VAL A 13 -8.36 -7.51 0.76
C VAL A 13 -7.17 -8.23 1.39
N THR A 14 -5.94 -7.88 0.99
CA THR A 14 -4.72 -8.47 1.56
C THR A 14 -4.65 -8.27 3.08
N SER A 15 -5.04 -7.09 3.57
CA SER A 15 -5.03 -6.77 4.99
C SER A 15 -6.10 -7.52 5.78
N ILE A 16 -7.29 -7.75 5.20
CA ILE A 16 -8.33 -8.59 5.80
C ILE A 16 -7.83 -10.03 5.97
N PHE A 17 -7.19 -10.59 4.94
CA PHE A 17 -6.56 -11.91 5.04
C PHE A 17 -5.48 -11.95 6.14
N GLY A 18 -4.63 -10.91 6.21
CA GLY A 18 -3.60 -10.81 7.25
C GLY A 18 -4.20 -10.72 8.66
N LEU A 19 -5.25 -9.93 8.85
CA LEU A 19 -5.96 -9.78 10.12
C LEU A 19 -6.62 -11.09 10.55
N TYR A 20 -7.24 -11.81 9.62
CA TYR A 20 -7.84 -13.12 9.89
C TYR A 20 -6.78 -14.14 10.34
N LEU A 21 -5.66 -14.24 9.63
CA LEU A 21 -4.54 -15.10 9.99
C LEU A 21 -3.95 -14.75 11.36
N PHE A 22 -3.81 -13.46 11.65
CA PHE A 22 -3.30 -12.99 12.94
C PHE A 22 -4.28 -13.27 14.08
N SER A 23 -5.58 -13.08 13.86
CA SER A 23 -6.62 -13.36 14.86
C SER A 23 -6.67 -14.86 15.18
N GLY A 24 -6.62 -15.72 14.15
CA GLY A 24 -6.52 -17.16 14.32
C GLY A 24 -5.28 -17.58 15.14
N TYR A 25 -4.14 -16.91 14.93
CA TYR A 25 -2.93 -17.15 15.72
C TYR A 25 -3.07 -16.70 17.19
N THR A 26 -3.58 -15.48 17.39
CA THR A 26 -3.58 -14.79 18.68
C THR A 26 -4.56 -15.41 19.66
N PHE A 27 -5.79 -15.70 19.21
CA PHE A 27 -6.85 -16.25 20.06
C PHE A 27 -6.74 -17.77 20.26
N ARG A 28 -5.69 -18.42 19.73
CA ARG A 28 -5.48 -19.88 19.78
C ARG A 28 -6.73 -20.68 19.43
N ILE A 29 -7.61 -20.11 18.61
CA ILE A 29 -8.70 -20.85 18.02
C ILE A 29 -8.00 -21.96 17.26
N LYS A 30 -8.39 -23.22 17.46
CA LYS A 30 -7.89 -24.38 16.70
C LYS A 30 -8.39 -24.28 15.25
N VAL A 31 -8.08 -23.17 14.58
CA VAL A 31 -8.09 -23.08 13.15
C VAL A 31 -6.88 -23.90 12.75
N TYR A 32 -7.11 -25.14 12.32
CA TYR A 32 -6.14 -25.83 11.48
C TYR A 32 -5.69 -24.80 10.45
N TYR A 33 -4.44 -24.33 10.55
CA TYR A 33 -3.91 -23.32 9.63
C TYR A 33 -4.16 -23.82 8.22
N PRO A 34 -5.16 -23.28 7.51
CA PRO A 34 -5.49 -23.82 6.21
C PRO A 34 -4.33 -23.36 5.35
N LEU A 35 -3.47 -24.28 4.93
CA LEU A 35 -2.35 -23.96 4.04
C LEU A 35 -2.86 -23.13 2.85
N VAL A 36 -4.04 -23.48 2.36
CA VAL A 36 -4.82 -22.75 1.35
C VAL A 36 -5.02 -21.26 1.68
N LEU A 37 -5.39 -20.92 2.92
CA LEU A 37 -5.64 -19.53 3.30
C LEU A 37 -4.35 -18.73 3.43
N VAL A 38 -3.28 -19.34 3.96
CA VAL A 38 -1.94 -18.74 3.99
C VAL A 38 -1.42 -18.52 2.57
N THR A 39 -1.54 -19.50 1.67
CA THR A 39 -1.13 -19.36 0.27
C THR A 39 -1.93 -18.29 -0.45
N CYS A 40 -3.25 -18.20 -0.22
CA CYS A 40 -4.09 -17.14 -0.77
C CYS A 40 -3.65 -15.76 -0.29
N HIS A 41 -3.33 -15.60 1.01
CA HIS A 41 -2.82 -14.35 1.55
C HIS A 41 -1.48 -13.95 0.92
N VAL A 42 -0.53 -14.90 0.80
CA VAL A 42 0.77 -14.65 0.16
C VAL A 42 0.59 -14.25 -1.30
N ALA A 43 -0.27 -14.96 -2.05
CA ALA A 43 -0.59 -14.62 -3.44
C ALA A 43 -1.21 -13.21 -3.56
N ALA A 44 -2.15 -12.87 -2.66
CA ALA A 44 -2.75 -11.54 -2.62
C ALA A 44 -1.72 -10.45 -2.28
N ALA A 45 -0.79 -10.72 -1.35
CA ALA A 45 0.28 -9.79 -0.99
C ALA A 45 1.25 -9.54 -2.16
N ILE A 46 1.62 -10.60 -2.91
CA ILE A 46 2.45 -10.49 -4.11
C ILE A 46 1.71 -9.66 -5.18
N ALA A 47 0.44 -9.98 -5.47
CA ALA A 47 -0.35 -9.26 -6.46
C ALA A 47 -0.50 -7.77 -6.10
N THR A 48 -0.78 -7.47 -4.83
CA THR A 48 -0.90 -6.10 -4.32
C THR A 48 0.42 -5.34 -4.45
N THR A 49 1.55 -5.98 -4.16
CA THR A 49 2.88 -5.37 -4.30
C THR A 49 3.18 -5.05 -5.76
N ILE A 50 2.86 -5.96 -6.69
CA ILE A 50 3.02 -5.73 -8.14
C ILE A 50 2.15 -4.56 -8.60
N LEU A 51 0.86 -4.55 -8.23
CA LEU A 51 -0.07 -3.47 -8.57
C LEU A 51 0.44 -2.11 -8.06
N PHE A 52 0.95 -2.09 -6.82
CA PHE A 52 1.51 -0.87 -6.24
C PHE A 52 2.78 -0.41 -6.96
N GLY A 53 3.64 -1.34 -7.40
CA GLY A 53 4.79 -1.03 -8.25
C GLY A 53 4.39 -0.40 -9.59
N ILE A 54 3.41 -0.99 -10.29
CA ILE A 54 2.87 -0.46 -11.55
C ILE A 54 2.33 0.96 -11.35
N LEU A 55 1.65 1.19 -10.23
CA LEU A 55 1.08 2.49 -9.88
C LEU A 55 2.14 3.58 -9.69
N ILE A 56 3.25 3.25 -9.03
CA ILE A 56 4.39 4.15 -8.82
C ILE A 56 5.10 4.45 -10.15
N VAL A 57 5.33 3.43 -10.97
CA VAL A 57 5.89 3.63 -12.32
C VAL A 57 5.01 4.59 -13.12
N ARG A 58 3.69 4.37 -13.12
CA ARG A 58 2.75 5.27 -13.80
C ARG A 58 2.78 6.70 -13.21
N LEU A 59 2.93 6.84 -11.90
CA LEU A 59 3.08 8.13 -11.23
C LEU A 59 4.30 8.90 -11.75
N LEU A 60 5.44 8.21 -11.87
CA LEU A 60 6.70 8.79 -12.34
C LEU A 60 6.60 9.28 -13.79
N PHE A 61 5.88 8.56 -14.66
CA PHE A 61 5.78 8.88 -16.08
C PHE A 61 4.61 9.82 -16.46
N SER A 62 3.57 9.94 -15.63
CA SER A 62 2.35 10.70 -15.99
C SER A 62 2.38 12.19 -15.62
N TYR A 63 3.36 12.69 -14.87
CA TYR A 63 3.33 14.05 -14.33
C TYR A 63 4.45 14.95 -14.90
N ASN A 64 4.07 15.89 -15.77
CA ASN A 64 4.90 17.04 -16.19
C ASN A 64 5.17 18.07 -15.06
N GLN A 65 4.58 17.86 -13.87
CA GLN A 65 4.69 18.68 -12.66
C GLN A 65 4.69 17.71 -11.48
N VAL A 66 5.83 17.09 -11.22
CA VAL A 66 5.96 16.09 -10.15
C VAL A 66 6.02 16.81 -8.81
N HIS A 67 5.01 16.60 -7.95
CA HIS A 67 5.16 16.91 -6.53
C HIS A 67 6.19 15.93 -5.95
N VAL A 68 7.46 16.36 -5.88
CA VAL A 68 8.60 15.55 -5.41
C VAL A 68 8.29 14.81 -4.12
N PHE A 69 7.56 15.47 -3.21
CA PHE A 69 7.09 14.88 -1.96
C PHE A 69 6.23 13.62 -2.16
N SER A 70 5.24 13.65 -3.05
CA SER A 70 4.37 12.50 -3.31
C SER A 70 5.13 11.32 -3.89
N VAL A 71 6.09 11.58 -4.79
CA VAL A 71 6.93 10.52 -5.38
C VAL A 71 7.84 9.90 -4.33
N VAL A 72 8.57 10.71 -3.56
CA VAL A 72 9.46 10.22 -2.50
C VAL A 72 8.66 9.43 -1.46
N PHE A 73 7.49 9.95 -1.06
CA PHE A 73 6.62 9.28 -0.11
C PHE A 73 6.11 7.93 -0.65
N SER A 74 5.67 7.86 -1.91
CA SER A 74 5.26 6.60 -2.54
C SER A 74 6.39 5.57 -2.64
N VAL A 75 7.61 6.01 -2.93
CA VAL A 75 8.79 5.13 -2.99
C VAL A 75 9.12 4.57 -1.60
N ILE A 76 9.10 5.40 -0.55
CA ILE A 76 9.30 4.94 0.83
C ILE A 76 8.23 3.92 1.22
N SER A 77 6.96 4.20 0.92
CA SER A 77 5.86 3.26 1.18
C SER A 77 6.06 1.94 0.45
N PHE A 78 6.57 1.97 -0.79
CA PHE A 78 6.85 0.75 -1.55
C PHE A 78 7.98 -0.09 -0.95
N VAL A 79 9.06 0.56 -0.49
CA VAL A 79 10.15 -0.12 0.21
C VAL A 79 9.62 -0.80 1.48
N LEU A 80 8.76 -0.14 2.26
CA LEU A 80 8.12 -0.76 3.43
C LEU A 80 7.26 -1.96 3.05
N VAL A 81 6.45 -1.85 2.00
CA VAL A 81 5.62 -2.98 1.49
C VAL A 81 6.51 -4.16 1.05
N LEU A 82 7.63 -3.90 0.37
CA LEU A 82 8.59 -4.94 -0.01
C LEU A 82 9.23 -5.64 1.20
N LEU A 83 9.62 -4.87 2.22
CA LEU A 83 10.18 -5.44 3.46
C LEU A 83 9.15 -6.27 4.23
N THR A 84 7.90 -5.83 4.26
CA THR A 84 6.78 -6.61 4.82
C THR A 84 6.58 -7.90 4.01
N LEU A 85 6.56 -7.84 2.68
CA LEU A 85 6.43 -9.04 1.84
C LEU A 85 7.60 -10.01 2.05
N ALA A 86 8.85 -9.52 2.06
CA ALA A 86 10.04 -10.33 2.25
C ALA A 86 10.04 -11.05 3.62
N SER A 87 9.66 -10.34 4.68
CA SER A 87 9.52 -10.95 6.01
C SER A 87 8.35 -11.96 6.06
N GLY A 88 7.24 -11.68 5.37
CA GLY A 88 6.12 -12.62 5.23
C GLY A 88 6.49 -13.91 4.51
N LEU A 89 7.20 -13.81 3.38
CA LEU A 89 7.73 -14.94 2.63
C LEU A 89 8.73 -15.76 3.47
N TYR A 90 9.58 -15.09 4.25
CA TYR A 90 10.48 -15.76 5.18
C TYR A 90 9.70 -16.62 6.19
N PHE A 91 8.61 -16.12 6.77
CA PHE A 91 7.77 -16.92 7.66
C PHE A 91 7.08 -18.06 6.94
N TYR A 92 6.56 -17.81 5.73
CA TYR A 92 5.92 -18.81 4.90
C TYR A 92 6.86 -20.00 4.63
N PHE A 93 8.05 -19.74 4.09
CA PHE A 93 9.04 -20.80 3.83
C PHE A 93 9.52 -21.48 5.12
N ARG A 94 9.71 -20.73 6.22
CA ARG A 94 10.11 -21.32 7.50
C ARG A 94 9.04 -22.22 8.11
N TYR A 95 7.77 -21.84 7.93
CA TYR A 95 6.61 -22.60 8.38
C TYR A 95 6.42 -23.87 7.54
N GLU A 96 6.48 -23.74 6.21
CA GLU A 96 6.25 -24.85 5.27
C GLU A 96 7.44 -25.83 5.18
N ALA A 97 8.66 -25.33 5.04
CA ALA A 97 9.83 -26.20 4.80
C ALA A 97 10.35 -26.91 6.05
N ARG A 98 10.05 -26.42 7.26
CA ARG A 98 10.63 -26.98 8.50
C ARG A 98 9.62 -27.26 9.61
N ARG A 99 8.33 -26.87 9.49
CA ARG A 99 7.31 -26.95 10.57
C ARG A 99 7.84 -26.50 11.95
N ARG A 100 8.77 -25.53 11.97
CA ARG A 100 9.42 -25.07 13.20
C ARG A 100 8.59 -23.96 13.83
N ARG A 101 8.48 -23.99 15.16
CA ARG A 101 7.85 -22.91 15.93
C ARG A 101 8.59 -21.60 15.64
N THR A 102 7.85 -20.62 15.13
CA THR A 102 8.33 -19.25 14.93
C THR A 102 8.35 -18.52 16.28
N LYS A 103 9.39 -17.72 16.55
CA LYS A 103 9.47 -16.95 17.79
C LYS A 103 8.40 -15.84 17.78
N TRP A 104 7.64 -15.71 18.86
CA TRP A 104 6.58 -14.70 19.01
C TRP A 104 7.06 -13.26 18.73
N GLY A 105 8.27 -12.90 19.13
CA GLY A 105 8.83 -11.56 18.87
C GLY A 105 9.01 -11.24 17.38
N LEU A 106 9.36 -12.23 16.55
CA LEU A 106 9.49 -12.03 15.10
C LEU A 106 8.13 -11.82 14.43
N ILE A 107 7.10 -12.49 14.93
CA ILE A 107 5.71 -12.35 14.46
C ILE A 107 5.19 -10.96 14.84
N GLY A 108 5.44 -10.51 16.08
CA GLY A 108 5.07 -9.17 16.52
C GLY A 108 5.75 -8.07 15.68
N PHE A 109 7.05 -8.23 15.38
CA PHE A 109 7.77 -7.32 14.50
C PHE A 109 7.16 -7.26 13.09
N HIS A 110 6.83 -8.42 12.50
CA HIS A 110 6.19 -8.48 11.19
C HIS A 110 4.80 -7.85 11.19
N LEU A 111 4.02 -8.04 12.25
CA LEU A 111 2.71 -7.40 12.38
C LEU A 111 2.84 -5.88 12.47
N ALA A 112 3.79 -5.38 13.25
CA ALA A 112 4.07 -3.94 13.33
C ALA A 112 4.48 -3.39 11.96
N MET A 113 5.36 -4.09 11.23
CA MET A 113 5.74 -3.75 9.86
C MET A 113 4.55 -3.80 8.91
N ALA A 114 3.66 -4.78 9.03
CA ALA A 114 2.45 -4.89 8.24
C ALA A 114 1.51 -3.69 8.47
N GLY A 115 1.26 -3.34 9.73
CA GLY A 115 0.47 -2.16 10.10
C GLY A 115 1.06 -0.86 9.56
N LEU A 116 2.37 -0.66 9.74
CA LEU A 116 3.08 0.51 9.21
C LEU A 116 2.99 0.56 7.68
N SER A 117 3.27 -0.55 6.99
CA SER A 117 3.21 -0.61 5.53
C SER A 117 1.81 -0.35 4.99
N PHE A 118 0.75 -0.79 5.69
CA PHE A 118 -0.64 -0.53 5.34
C PHE A 118 -0.97 0.96 5.45
N ILE A 119 -0.64 1.59 6.58
CA ILE A 119 -0.86 3.02 6.80
C ILE A 119 -0.13 3.84 5.73
N PHE A 120 1.16 3.57 5.54
CA PHE A 120 2.00 4.28 4.55
C PHE A 120 1.52 4.07 3.11
N ALA A 121 1.09 2.86 2.74
CA ALA A 121 0.57 2.58 1.41
C ALA A 121 -0.75 3.31 1.14
N ILE A 122 -1.71 3.26 2.07
CA ILE A 122 -2.99 3.96 1.92
C ILE A 122 -2.77 5.47 1.90
N SER A 123 -2.00 6.03 2.84
CA SER A 123 -1.69 7.46 2.86
C SER A 123 -1.04 7.90 1.55
N SER A 124 -0.08 7.11 1.03
CA SER A 124 0.53 7.40 -0.27
C SER A 124 -0.51 7.41 -1.39
N ILE A 125 -1.39 6.42 -1.42
CA ILE A 125 -2.47 6.34 -2.41
C ILE A 125 -3.41 7.55 -2.34
N SER A 126 -3.81 7.93 -1.14
CA SER A 126 -4.68 9.10 -0.92
C SER A 126 -4.01 10.42 -1.30
N THR A 127 -2.71 10.59 -1.03
CA THR A 127 -1.98 11.83 -1.39
C THR A 127 -1.87 12.05 -2.89
N VAL A 128 -1.79 10.98 -3.68
CA VAL A 128 -1.80 11.09 -5.15
C VAL A 128 -3.22 11.28 -5.70
N ALA A 129 -4.22 10.68 -5.05
CA ALA A 129 -5.61 10.82 -5.46
C ALA A 129 -6.20 12.21 -5.17
N ALA A 130 -5.56 13.01 -4.29
CA ALA A 130 -6.03 14.34 -3.96
C ALA A 130 -6.05 15.24 -5.22
N PRO A 131 -7.17 15.92 -5.50
CA PRO A 131 -7.24 16.85 -6.62
C PRO A 131 -6.15 17.92 -6.44
N LYS A 132 -5.45 18.26 -7.53
CA LYS A 132 -4.47 19.35 -7.50
C LYS A 132 -5.12 20.55 -6.83
N PRO A 133 -4.51 21.15 -5.80
CA PRO A 133 -5.00 22.43 -5.32
C PRO A 133 -4.88 23.40 -6.49
N THR A 134 -6.01 23.70 -7.13
CA THR A 134 -6.11 24.87 -7.98
C THR A 134 -5.97 26.04 -7.03
N HIS A 135 -4.73 26.47 -6.79
CA HIS A 135 -4.46 27.81 -6.30
C HIS A 135 -4.95 28.77 -7.40
N THR A 136 -6.25 29.02 -7.43
CA THR A 136 -6.78 30.24 -8.00
C THR A 136 -6.28 31.35 -7.11
N TYR A 137 -5.09 31.88 -7.44
CA TYR A 137 -4.67 33.16 -6.90
C TYR A 137 -5.83 34.13 -7.11
N PRO A 138 -6.31 34.82 -6.06
CA PRO A 138 -7.49 35.68 -6.17
C PRO A 138 -7.37 36.76 -7.26
N GLY A 139 -6.15 37.09 -7.70
CA GLY A 139 -5.89 37.99 -8.83
C GLY A 139 -6.01 37.38 -10.23
N THR A 140 -6.03 36.06 -10.41
CA THR A 140 -5.98 35.43 -11.76
C THR A 140 -7.31 35.49 -12.51
N ALA A 141 -8.44 35.47 -11.81
CA ALA A 141 -9.75 35.66 -12.43
C ALA A 141 -9.96 37.14 -12.84
N TRP A 142 -9.58 38.07 -11.97
CA TRP A 142 -9.63 39.52 -12.24
C TRP A 142 -8.71 39.92 -13.40
N TYR A 143 -7.47 39.42 -13.41
CA TYR A 143 -6.50 39.67 -14.49
C TYR A 143 -6.97 39.10 -15.83
N LYS A 144 -7.54 37.88 -15.85
CA LYS A 144 -8.13 37.30 -17.07
C LYS A 144 -9.37 38.04 -17.56
N TYR A 145 -10.15 38.63 -16.66
CA TYR A 145 -11.32 39.44 -17.00
C TYR A 145 -10.92 40.74 -17.72
N TYR A 146 -9.94 41.47 -17.17
CA TYR A 146 -9.43 42.71 -17.75
C TYR A 146 -8.72 42.51 -19.10
N LEU A 147 -7.96 41.41 -19.27
CA LEU A 147 -7.34 41.10 -20.56
C LEU A 147 -8.34 40.77 -21.68
N ARG A 148 -9.56 40.33 -21.34
CA ARG A 148 -10.61 40.03 -22.33
C ARG A 148 -11.51 41.22 -22.67
N HIS A 149 -11.46 42.28 -21.86
CA HIS A 149 -12.22 43.50 -22.07
C HIS A 149 -11.27 44.71 -21.97
N PRO A 150 -10.32 44.86 -22.91
CA PRO A 150 -9.58 46.11 -23.01
C PRO A 150 -10.56 47.22 -23.41
N ASN A 151 -10.65 48.26 -22.58
CA ASN A 151 -11.36 49.49 -22.93
C ASN A 151 -10.71 50.16 -24.16
#